data_AF-A0A959DKX5-F1
#
_entry.id   AF-A0A959DKX5-F1
#
_cell.length_a   1.000
_cell.length_b   1.000
_cell.length_c   1.000
_cell.angle_alpha   90.00
_cell.angle_beta   90.00
_cell.angle_gamma   90.00
#
_symmetry.space_group_name_H-M   'P 1'
#
loop_
_entity.id
_entity.type
_entity.pdbx_description
1 polymer ?
#
loop_
_entity_poly.entity_id
_entity_poly.type
_entity_poly.pdbx_seq_one_letter_code
_entity_poly.pdbx_strand_id
1 'polypeptide(L)'
;QDKRSKAHATLDLVEGYLKEHAQDEWLISGLAGVEEQIGGLLSKQNEIIQKEAAQEAATTALELATKSLGDCQKQSGIRKQELEDALKQLQLGKDALCQILGDRLLREYRTEKETLLREMAFLAKIAELEDHRAKLEDGEPCPLCGAIEHPFAEGNVPVPDETEKKIDALSRLISKAEDQEAAIKKLEEAESLARKNLTEAEKLESSAANDKKAAEKALAEAKDGLVKLRAEFVERRQAVSTKLQPLGITDISETDISSLIETLKARLKAWQAQVKKKADIEKQIADIDSEVKRLDAVIETQSTALTEKLERLETLKKELATGSEERNGLYGDKIPDDEERRLHKAISDAEGAEKRVRERHNELQQKWNTAKAHVESLKKRIDRREPELRRLGTEFSAGLAPVGFSNEEQFLAAILPSEARAELTAAAKDLD
;
A
#
# COMPACT_ATOMS: atom_id res chain seq x y z
N GLN A 1 -8.87 33.62 -13.70
CA GLN A 1 -9.44 34.11 -12.43
C GLN A 1 -10.43 33.12 -11.82
N ASP A 2 -11.51 32.71 -12.49
CA ASP A 2 -12.50 31.74 -11.96
C ASP A 2 -11.89 30.40 -11.50
N LYS A 3 -11.02 29.78 -12.31
CA LYS A 3 -10.30 28.54 -11.93
C LYS A 3 -9.45 28.70 -10.67
N ARG A 4 -8.79 29.86 -10.50
CA ARG A 4 -7.96 30.20 -9.34
C ARG A 4 -8.82 30.30 -8.08
N SER A 5 -9.94 31.03 -8.17
CA SER A 5 -10.88 31.19 -7.05
C SER A 5 -11.49 29.84 -6.62
N LYS A 6 -11.84 28.98 -7.59
CA LYS A 6 -12.32 27.61 -7.29
C LYS A 6 -11.26 26.75 -6.60
N ALA A 7 -10.01 26.83 -7.04
CA ALA A 7 -8.90 26.12 -6.42
C ALA A 7 -8.67 26.58 -4.97
N HIS A 8 -8.66 27.89 -4.70
CA HIS A 8 -8.59 28.42 -3.34
C HIS A 8 -9.78 28.00 -2.47
N ALA A 9 -11.01 28.09 -2.98
CA ALA A 9 -12.18 27.63 -2.21
C ALA A 9 -12.10 26.12 -1.87
N THR A 10 -11.57 25.30 -2.77
CA THR A 10 -11.34 23.87 -2.50
C THR A 10 -10.20 23.66 -1.50
N LEU A 11 -9.14 24.48 -1.58
CA LEU A 11 -8.05 24.47 -0.60
C LEU A 11 -8.56 24.79 0.80
N ASP A 12 -9.37 25.83 0.95
CA ASP A 12 -9.96 26.24 2.23
C ASP A 12 -10.78 25.11 2.88
N LEU A 13 -11.55 24.37 2.08
CA LEU A 13 -12.32 23.20 2.54
C LEU A 13 -11.40 22.07 3.05
N VAL A 14 -10.33 21.78 2.30
CA VAL A 14 -9.35 20.74 2.69
C VAL A 14 -8.57 21.17 3.93
N GLU A 15 -8.18 22.44 4.04
CA GLU A 15 -7.52 22.98 5.22
C GLU A 15 -8.43 23.02 6.44
N GLY A 16 -9.72 23.31 6.26
CA GLY A 16 -10.73 23.19 7.30
C GLY A 16 -10.78 21.78 7.88
N TYR A 17 -10.88 20.76 7.01
CA TYR A 17 -10.83 19.36 7.41
C TYR A 17 -9.52 19.02 8.15
N LEU A 18 -8.37 19.41 7.61
CA LEU A 18 -7.07 19.10 8.25
C LEU A 18 -6.92 19.79 9.61
N LYS A 19 -7.53 20.96 9.83
CA LYS A 19 -7.56 21.63 11.15
C LYS A 19 -8.47 20.91 12.14
N GLU A 20 -9.67 20.53 11.71
CA GLU A 20 -10.61 19.77 12.54
C GLU A 20 -10.03 18.40 12.94
N HIS A 21 -9.30 17.76 12.03
CA HIS A 21 -8.65 16.47 12.21
C HIS A 21 -7.13 16.57 12.44
N ALA A 22 -6.64 17.69 13.02
CA ALA A 22 -5.20 17.90 13.21
C ALA A 22 -4.55 16.81 14.08
N GLN A 23 -5.32 16.24 15.01
CA GLN A 23 -4.89 15.15 15.88
C GLN A 23 -4.50 13.89 15.09
N ASP A 24 -5.11 13.67 13.91
CA ASP A 24 -4.86 12.49 13.07
C ASP A 24 -3.46 12.54 12.40
N GLU A 25 -2.78 13.69 12.40
CA GLU A 25 -1.38 13.79 11.97
C GLU A 25 -0.48 12.89 12.80
N TRP A 26 -0.76 12.77 14.11
CA TRP A 26 0.02 11.93 15.01
C TRP A 26 0.01 10.46 14.58
N LEU A 27 -1.07 9.98 13.94
CA LEU A 27 -1.20 8.60 13.47
C LEU A 27 -0.12 8.22 12.45
N ILE A 28 0.49 9.17 11.74
CA ILE A 28 1.57 8.88 10.79
C ILE A 28 2.77 8.23 11.48
N SER A 29 3.12 8.71 12.67
CA SER A 29 4.27 8.23 13.43
C SER A 29 3.88 7.29 14.57
N GLY A 30 2.69 7.48 15.15
CA GLY A 30 2.22 6.76 16.33
C GLY A 30 1.49 5.45 16.03
N LEU A 31 0.89 5.28 14.85
CA LEU A 31 0.00 4.14 14.57
C LEU A 31 0.71 2.79 14.69
N ALA A 32 1.91 2.65 14.12
CA ALA A 32 2.66 1.38 14.19
C ALA A 32 2.94 0.94 15.64
N GLY A 33 3.28 1.89 16.51
CA GLY A 33 3.51 1.60 17.93
C GLY A 33 2.21 1.24 18.67
N VAL A 34 1.09 1.85 18.30
CA VAL A 34 -0.24 1.50 18.85
C VAL A 34 -0.69 0.13 18.35
N GLU A 35 -0.50 -0.18 17.07
CA GLU A 35 -0.86 -1.47 16.47
C GLU A 35 -0.13 -2.62 17.18
N GLU A 36 1.16 -2.48 17.46
CA GLU A 36 1.93 -3.48 18.21
C GLU A 36 1.38 -3.65 19.64
N GLN A 37 1.07 -2.54 20.32
CA GLN A 37 0.50 -2.59 21.67
C GLN A 37 -0.90 -3.22 21.68
N ILE A 38 -1.73 -2.94 20.68
CA ILE A 38 -3.04 -3.55 20.53
C ILE A 38 -2.92 -5.03 20.16
N GLY A 39 -1.97 -5.40 19.30
CA GLY A 39 -1.64 -6.80 19.00
C GLY A 39 -1.29 -7.57 20.28
N GLY A 40 -0.45 -6.98 21.13
CA GLY A 40 -0.14 -7.53 22.45
C GLY A 40 -1.35 -7.64 23.39
N LEU A 41 -2.31 -6.71 23.32
CA LEU A 41 -3.58 -6.80 24.06
C LEU A 41 -4.44 -7.96 23.57
N LEU A 42 -4.57 -8.15 22.25
CA LEU A 42 -5.31 -9.28 21.67
C LEU A 42 -4.68 -10.63 22.03
N SER A 43 -3.35 -10.73 22.01
CA SER A 43 -2.64 -11.93 22.49
C SER A 43 -2.95 -12.22 23.96
N LYS A 44 -2.88 -11.20 24.82
CA LYS A 44 -3.24 -11.35 26.24
C LYS A 44 -4.69 -11.69 26.47
N GLN A 45 -5.61 -11.14 25.68
CA GLN A 45 -7.03 -11.50 25.75
C GLN A 45 -7.23 -12.99 25.44
N ASN A 46 -6.55 -13.52 24.41
CA ASN A 46 -6.56 -14.94 24.11
C ASN A 46 -5.94 -15.79 25.24
N GLU A 47 -4.85 -15.32 25.85
CA GLU A 47 -4.25 -15.98 27.02
C GLU A 47 -5.21 -15.99 28.22
N ILE A 48 -5.98 -14.91 28.45
CA ILE A 48 -7.01 -14.85 29.50
C ILE A 48 -8.08 -15.90 29.23
N ILE A 49 -8.61 -15.99 28.01
CA ILE A 49 -9.61 -17.00 27.62
C ILE A 49 -9.06 -18.42 27.87
N GLN A 50 -7.81 -18.68 27.50
CA GLN A 50 -7.18 -19.98 27.76
C GLN A 50 -7.01 -20.28 29.25
N LYS A 51 -6.64 -19.27 30.06
CA LYS A 51 -6.52 -19.41 31.51
C LYS A 51 -7.86 -19.56 32.21
N GLU A 52 -8.91 -18.93 31.71
CA GLU A 52 -10.30 -19.11 32.17
C GLU A 52 -10.75 -20.56 31.95
N ALA A 53 -10.53 -21.08 30.74
CA ALA A 53 -10.81 -22.49 30.44
C ALA A 53 -9.99 -23.44 31.33
N ALA A 54 -8.71 -23.13 31.59
CA ALA A 54 -7.89 -23.91 32.50
C ALA A 54 -8.38 -23.84 33.96
N GLN A 55 -8.89 -22.68 34.41
CA GLN A 55 -9.49 -22.53 35.73
C GLN A 55 -10.77 -23.36 35.85
N GLU A 56 -11.64 -23.37 34.83
CA GLU A 56 -12.84 -24.21 34.80
C GLU A 56 -12.49 -25.70 34.82
N ALA A 57 -11.48 -26.11 34.05
CA ALA A 57 -10.98 -27.49 34.07
C ALA A 57 -10.41 -27.88 35.44
N ALA A 58 -9.63 -26.99 36.08
CA ALA A 58 -9.10 -27.21 37.42
C ALA A 58 -10.21 -27.26 38.50
N THR A 59 -11.27 -26.47 38.33
CA THR A 59 -12.45 -26.49 39.21
C THR A 59 -13.16 -27.84 39.09
N THR A 60 -13.40 -28.30 37.87
CA THR A 60 -13.98 -29.63 37.59
C THR A 60 -13.11 -30.75 38.17
N ALA A 61 -11.79 -30.68 38.03
CA ALA A 61 -10.87 -31.67 38.59
C ALA A 61 -10.92 -31.71 40.12
N LEU A 62 -11.04 -30.55 40.78
CA LEU A 62 -11.20 -30.47 42.24
C LEU A 62 -12.53 -31.09 42.70
N GLU A 63 -13.63 -30.84 41.98
CA GLU A 63 -14.92 -31.47 42.27
C GLU A 63 -14.85 -33.00 42.18
N LEU A 64 -14.23 -33.52 41.12
CA LEU A 64 -14.02 -34.96 40.93
C LEU A 64 -13.13 -35.56 42.03
N ALA A 65 -12.00 -34.93 42.35
CA ALA A 65 -11.10 -35.39 43.41
C ALA A 65 -11.78 -35.36 44.79
N THR A 66 -12.59 -34.34 45.06
CA THR A 66 -13.37 -34.22 46.30
C THR A 66 -14.41 -35.34 46.39
N LYS A 67 -15.09 -35.66 45.29
CA LYS A 67 -16.04 -36.77 45.23
C LYS A 67 -15.34 -38.12 45.44
N SER A 68 -14.21 -38.36 44.77
CA SER A 68 -13.42 -39.58 44.91
C SER A 68 -12.92 -39.78 46.34
N LEU A 69 -12.43 -38.71 47.00
CA LEU A 69 -12.04 -38.78 48.41
C LEU A 69 -13.24 -39.15 49.30
N GLY A 70 -14.40 -38.55 49.07
CA GLY A 70 -15.62 -38.88 49.81
C GLY A 70 -16.04 -40.35 49.64
N ASP A 71 -15.87 -40.92 48.45
CA ASP A 71 -16.18 -42.32 48.18
C ASP A 71 -15.14 -43.28 48.81
N CYS A 72 -13.85 -42.95 48.74
CA CYS A 72 -12.79 -43.70 49.44
C CYS A 72 -12.98 -43.67 50.96
N GLN A 73 -13.36 -42.53 51.54
CA GLN A 73 -13.65 -42.40 52.97
C GLN A 73 -14.81 -43.29 53.41
N LYS A 74 -15.88 -43.37 52.61
CA LYS A 74 -17.00 -44.29 52.87
C LYS A 74 -16.54 -45.74 52.83
N GLN A 75 -15.75 -46.13 51.83
CA GLN A 75 -15.22 -47.49 51.71
C GLN A 75 -14.31 -47.85 52.89
N SER A 76 -13.39 -46.96 53.24
CA SER A 76 -12.52 -47.07 54.43
C SER A 76 -13.36 -47.27 55.71
N GLY A 77 -14.42 -46.47 55.89
CA GLY A 77 -15.37 -46.63 56.98
C GLY A 77 -16.07 -48.00 57.01
N ILE A 78 -16.53 -48.50 55.85
CA ILE A 78 -17.13 -49.84 55.74
C ILE A 78 -16.11 -50.93 56.09
N ARG A 79 -14.88 -50.85 55.56
CA ARG A 79 -13.81 -51.83 55.86
C ARG A 79 -13.40 -51.81 57.34
N LYS A 80 -13.41 -50.65 57.99
CA LYS A 80 -13.17 -50.54 59.44
C LYS A 80 -14.25 -51.28 60.24
N GLN A 81 -15.51 -51.13 59.86
CA GLN A 81 -16.61 -51.84 60.50
C GLN A 81 -16.50 -53.36 60.29
N GLU A 82 -16.20 -53.81 59.06
CA GLU A 82 -15.99 -55.23 58.75
C GLU A 82 -14.86 -55.86 59.58
N LEU A 83 -13.74 -55.13 59.78
CA LEU A 83 -12.65 -55.58 60.64
C LEU A 83 -13.07 -55.64 62.11
N GLU A 84 -13.79 -54.64 62.60
CA GLU A 84 -14.29 -54.63 63.98
C GLU A 84 -15.25 -55.81 64.23
N ASP A 85 -16.13 -56.09 63.28
CA ASP A 85 -17.06 -57.21 63.36
C ASP A 85 -16.31 -58.55 63.28
N ALA A 86 -15.32 -58.70 62.40
CA ALA A 86 -14.47 -59.89 62.32
C ALA A 86 -13.67 -60.13 63.63
N LEU A 87 -13.14 -59.08 64.25
CA LEU A 87 -12.45 -59.15 65.54
C LEU A 87 -13.41 -59.58 66.67
N LYS A 88 -14.63 -59.04 66.70
CA LYS A 88 -15.67 -59.46 67.67
C LYS A 88 -16.03 -60.93 67.49
N GLN A 89 -16.23 -61.39 66.25
CA GLN A 89 -16.53 -62.80 65.97
C GLN A 89 -15.36 -63.71 66.34
N LEU A 90 -14.12 -63.30 66.06
CA LEU A 90 -12.93 -64.03 66.45
C LEU A 90 -12.80 -64.14 67.98
N GLN A 91 -13.07 -63.06 68.71
CA GLN A 91 -13.05 -63.06 70.16
C GLN A 91 -14.13 -63.98 70.74
N LEU A 92 -15.37 -63.89 70.24
CA LEU A 92 -16.46 -64.80 70.64
C LEU A 92 -16.11 -66.26 70.34
N GLY A 93 -15.48 -66.53 69.20
CA GLY A 93 -15.00 -67.86 68.84
C GLY A 93 -13.95 -68.39 69.82
N LYS A 94 -12.98 -67.56 70.21
CA LYS A 94 -11.94 -67.87 71.20
C LYS A 94 -12.53 -68.08 72.60
N ASP A 95 -13.47 -67.24 73.02
CA ASP A 95 -14.15 -67.36 74.31
C ASP A 95 -14.97 -68.65 74.37
N ALA A 96 -15.66 -69.02 73.29
CA ALA A 96 -16.39 -70.29 73.19
C ALA A 96 -15.44 -71.52 73.23
N LEU A 97 -14.25 -71.43 72.63
CA LEU A 97 -13.24 -72.48 72.76
C LEU A 97 -12.73 -72.59 74.21
N CYS A 98 -12.48 -71.46 74.88
CA CYS A 98 -12.11 -71.44 76.30
C CYS A 98 -13.21 -72.05 77.18
N GLN A 99 -14.49 -71.83 76.86
CA GLN A 99 -15.61 -72.48 77.57
C GLN A 99 -15.65 -74.00 77.36
N ILE A 100 -15.30 -74.49 76.17
CA ILE A 100 -15.26 -75.93 75.85
C ILE A 100 -14.08 -76.63 76.54
N LEU A 101 -12.93 -75.97 76.60
CA LEU A 101 -11.67 -76.53 77.09
C LEU A 101 -11.37 -76.21 78.58
N GLY A 102 -12.10 -75.27 79.18
CA GLY A 102 -11.81 -74.77 80.52
C GLY A 102 -10.37 -74.23 80.63
N ASP A 103 -9.69 -74.56 81.73
CA ASP A 103 -8.29 -74.17 81.98
C ASP A 103 -7.27 -75.13 81.35
N ARG A 104 -7.71 -76.10 80.55
CA ARG A 104 -6.87 -77.18 80.01
C ARG A 104 -6.70 -77.02 78.51
N LEU A 105 -5.57 -77.48 77.98
CA LEU A 105 -5.31 -77.42 76.53
C LEU A 105 -5.95 -78.62 75.82
N LEU A 106 -6.37 -78.46 74.57
CA LEU A 106 -6.90 -79.56 73.75
C LEU A 106 -5.92 -80.75 73.68
N ARG A 107 -4.61 -80.48 73.71
CA ARG A 107 -3.57 -81.52 73.79
C ARG A 107 -3.71 -82.38 75.06
N GLU A 108 -4.06 -81.79 76.19
CA GLU A 108 -4.18 -82.50 77.47
C GLU A 108 -5.38 -83.45 77.44
N TYR A 109 -6.52 -83.03 76.87
CA TYR A 109 -7.66 -83.91 76.65
C TYR A 109 -7.34 -85.06 75.68
N ARG A 110 -6.55 -84.80 74.63
CA ARG A 110 -6.07 -85.84 73.70
C ARG A 110 -5.16 -86.86 74.41
N THR A 111 -4.23 -86.40 75.25
CA THR A 111 -3.35 -87.28 76.04
C THR A 111 -4.12 -88.09 77.08
N GLU A 112 -5.13 -87.48 77.73
CA GLU A 112 -6.01 -88.18 78.68
C GLU A 112 -6.85 -89.26 77.99
N LYS A 113 -7.41 -88.95 76.81
CA LYS A 113 -8.09 -89.95 75.97
C LYS A 113 -7.16 -91.09 75.55
N GLU A 114 -5.91 -90.79 75.14
CA GLU A 114 -4.93 -91.81 74.76
C GLU A 114 -4.52 -92.70 75.95
N THR A 115 -4.38 -92.10 77.13
CA THR A 115 -4.11 -92.82 78.39
C THR A 115 -5.27 -93.75 78.73
N LEU A 116 -6.51 -93.26 78.67
CA LEU A 116 -7.72 -94.05 78.91
C LEU A 116 -7.92 -95.15 77.85
N LEU A 117 -7.58 -94.90 76.58
CA LEU A 117 -7.60 -95.93 75.52
C LEU A 117 -6.57 -97.02 75.79
N ARG A 118 -5.39 -96.65 76.29
CA ARG A 118 -4.35 -97.60 76.70
C ARG A 118 -4.76 -98.39 77.93
N GLU A 119 -5.38 -97.76 78.92
CA GLU A 119 -5.98 -98.41 80.09
C GLU A 119 -7.12 -99.36 79.67
N MET A 120 -7.99 -98.94 78.75
CA MET A 120 -9.05 -99.79 78.19
C MET A 120 -8.47 -100.99 77.44
N ALA A 121 -7.38 -100.82 76.68
CA ALA A 121 -6.69 -101.93 76.03
C ALA A 121 -6.07 -102.90 77.06
N PHE A 122 -5.54 -102.39 78.17
CA PHE A 122 -5.09 -103.22 79.29
C PHE A 122 -6.25 -103.94 79.98
N LEU A 123 -7.38 -103.27 80.22
CA LEU A 123 -8.58 -103.87 80.80
C LEU A 123 -9.18 -104.95 79.88
N ALA A 124 -9.23 -104.71 78.56
CA ALA A 124 -9.64 -105.70 77.57
C ALA A 124 -8.68 -106.90 77.56
N LYS A 125 -7.37 -106.66 77.69
CA LYS A 125 -6.38 -107.73 77.81
C LYS A 125 -6.49 -108.51 79.11
N ILE A 126 -6.82 -107.83 80.21
CA ILE A 126 -7.07 -108.46 81.51
C ILE A 126 -8.33 -109.33 81.44
N ALA A 127 -9.42 -108.86 80.81
CA ALA A 127 -10.63 -109.65 80.58
C ALA A 127 -10.36 -110.90 79.72
N GLU A 128 -9.56 -110.79 78.65
CA GLU A 128 -9.10 -111.93 77.85
C GLU A 128 -8.26 -112.92 78.69
N LEU A 129 -7.39 -112.41 79.57
CA LEU A 129 -6.61 -113.22 80.51
C LEU A 129 -7.47 -113.80 81.65
N GLU A 130 -8.63 -113.21 81.96
CA GLU A 130 -9.63 -113.73 82.90
C GLU A 130 -10.36 -114.95 82.33
N ASP A 131 -10.70 -114.95 81.04
CA ASP A 131 -11.19 -116.16 80.35
C ASP A 131 -10.16 -117.30 80.37
N HIS A 132 -8.86 -116.97 80.41
CA HIS A 132 -7.78 -117.93 80.63
C HIS A 132 -7.62 -118.32 82.10
N ARG A 133 -7.89 -117.42 83.06
CA ARG A 133 -7.89 -117.72 84.51
C ARG A 133 -9.04 -118.62 84.94
N ALA A 134 -10.21 -118.48 84.33
CA ALA A 134 -11.36 -119.35 84.61
C ALA A 134 -11.10 -120.83 84.26
N LYS A 135 -10.03 -121.13 83.51
CA LYS A 135 -9.58 -122.48 83.12
C LYS A 135 -8.40 -122.99 83.95
N LEU A 136 -8.00 -122.27 85.00
CA LEU A 136 -6.97 -122.71 85.94
C LEU A 136 -7.62 -123.60 87.02
N GLU A 137 -7.10 -124.82 87.16
CA GLU A 137 -7.48 -125.76 88.22
C GLU A 137 -6.40 -125.76 89.32
N ASP A 138 -6.84 -125.83 90.58
CA ASP A 138 -5.96 -125.71 91.74
C ASP A 138 -4.99 -126.91 91.82
N GLY A 139 -3.68 -126.65 91.75
CA GLY A 139 -2.62 -127.66 91.81
C GLY A 139 -1.93 -128.03 90.49
N GLU A 140 -2.39 -127.55 89.32
CA GLU A 140 -1.76 -127.80 88.02
C GLU A 140 -0.92 -126.59 87.52
N PRO A 141 0.22 -126.80 86.83
CA PRO A 141 1.05 -125.70 86.33
C PRO A 141 0.32 -124.86 85.30
N CYS A 142 0.24 -123.54 85.50
CA CYS A 142 -0.40 -122.63 84.54
C CYS A 142 0.23 -122.76 83.13
N PRO A 143 -0.56 -122.95 82.06
CA PRO A 143 -0.04 -123.20 80.71
C PRO A 143 0.66 -122.00 80.06
N LEU A 144 0.57 -120.81 80.67
CA LEU A 144 1.22 -119.59 80.17
C LEU A 144 2.54 -119.25 80.89
N CYS A 145 2.72 -119.66 82.15
CA CYS A 145 3.92 -119.28 82.94
C CYS A 145 4.48 -120.37 83.87
N GLY A 146 3.79 -121.50 84.06
CA GLY A 146 4.26 -122.64 84.85
C GLY A 146 4.24 -122.48 86.38
N ALA A 147 3.69 -121.38 86.91
CA ALA A 147 3.60 -121.13 88.35
C ALA A 147 2.34 -121.76 88.98
N ILE A 148 2.47 -122.21 90.24
CA ILE A 148 1.43 -122.93 91.02
C ILE A 148 0.62 -121.94 91.91
N GLU A 149 1.11 -120.73 92.14
CA GLU A 149 0.41 -119.68 92.90
C GLU A 149 0.34 -118.36 92.11
N HIS A 150 -0.84 -117.72 92.10
CA HIS A 150 -1.08 -116.45 91.42
C HIS A 150 -1.57 -115.37 92.42
N PRO A 151 -0.83 -114.26 92.62
CA PRO A 151 -1.17 -113.21 93.59
C PRO A 151 -2.41 -112.35 93.30
N PHE A 152 -3.07 -112.54 92.17
CA PHE A 152 -4.14 -111.64 91.70
C PHE A 152 -5.47 -112.39 91.47
N ALA A 153 -5.74 -113.48 92.18
CA ALA A 153 -6.93 -114.33 92.02
C ALA A 153 -8.25 -113.74 92.60
N GLU A 154 -8.19 -112.63 93.33
CA GLU A 154 -9.38 -111.96 93.88
C GLU A 154 -9.88 -110.85 92.94
N GLY A 155 -11.00 -111.12 92.27
CA GLY A 155 -11.62 -110.30 91.23
C GLY A 155 -11.99 -108.89 91.66
N ASN A 156 -11.08 -107.95 91.45
CA ASN A 156 -11.34 -106.53 91.45
C ASN A 156 -10.81 -105.93 90.15
N VAL A 157 -11.50 -106.23 89.05
CA VAL A 157 -11.21 -105.66 87.73
C VAL A 157 -12.22 -104.53 87.47
N PRO A 158 -11.76 -103.30 87.17
CA PRO A 158 -12.64 -102.20 86.78
C PRO A 158 -13.48 -102.54 85.55
N VAL A 159 -14.77 -102.23 85.58
CA VAL A 159 -15.71 -102.55 84.49
C VAL A 159 -15.39 -101.70 83.25
N PRO A 160 -15.20 -102.30 82.06
CA PRO A 160 -14.89 -101.58 80.82
C PRO A 160 -15.89 -100.47 80.45
N ASP A 161 -17.18 -100.66 80.79
CA ASP A 161 -18.29 -99.76 80.42
C ASP A 161 -18.15 -98.33 80.97
N GLU A 162 -17.55 -98.13 82.15
CA GLU A 162 -17.31 -96.77 82.68
C GLU A 162 -16.16 -96.05 81.97
N THR A 163 -15.14 -96.80 81.55
CA THR A 163 -13.99 -96.26 80.81
C THR A 163 -14.40 -95.90 79.38
N GLU A 164 -15.24 -96.71 78.75
CA GLU A 164 -15.81 -96.46 77.42
C GLU A 164 -16.68 -95.19 77.41
N LYS A 165 -17.56 -95.01 78.41
CA LYS A 165 -18.36 -93.78 78.57
C LYS A 165 -17.50 -92.52 78.72
N LYS A 166 -16.37 -92.60 79.45
CA LYS A 166 -15.41 -91.48 79.61
C LYS A 166 -14.67 -91.20 78.30
N ILE A 167 -14.27 -92.23 77.56
CA ILE A 167 -13.63 -92.10 76.24
C ILE A 167 -14.60 -91.47 75.25
N ASP A 168 -15.87 -91.85 75.24
CA ASP A 168 -16.91 -91.25 74.39
C ASP A 168 -17.17 -89.79 74.74
N ALA A 169 -17.27 -89.46 76.03
CA ALA A 169 -17.43 -88.09 76.50
C ALA A 169 -16.23 -87.21 76.08
N LEU A 170 -14.99 -87.71 76.26
CA LEU A 170 -13.77 -87.03 75.82
C LEU A 170 -13.69 -86.93 74.31
N SER A 171 -14.10 -87.96 73.57
CA SER A 171 -14.13 -87.95 72.10
C SER A 171 -15.08 -86.89 71.56
N ARG A 172 -16.27 -86.75 72.17
CA ARG A 172 -17.23 -85.70 71.81
C ARG A 172 -16.71 -84.30 72.17
N LEU A 173 -16.02 -84.14 73.29
CA LEU A 173 -15.42 -82.86 73.69
C LEU A 173 -14.28 -82.46 72.74
N ILE A 174 -13.38 -83.40 72.43
CA ILE A 174 -12.27 -83.20 71.49
C ILE A 174 -12.81 -82.84 70.11
N SER A 175 -13.80 -83.56 69.59
CA SER A 175 -14.42 -83.25 68.29
C SER A 175 -15.02 -81.84 68.27
N LYS A 176 -15.76 -81.44 69.32
CA LYS A 176 -16.32 -80.08 69.42
C LYS A 176 -15.24 -79.01 69.50
N ALA A 177 -14.16 -79.26 70.23
CA ALA A 177 -13.03 -78.35 70.32
C ALA A 177 -12.26 -78.25 69.00
N GLU A 178 -12.08 -79.35 68.27
CA GLU A 178 -11.45 -79.39 66.94
C GLU A 178 -12.29 -78.63 65.89
N ASP A 179 -13.61 -78.82 65.90
CA ASP A 179 -14.53 -78.06 65.04
C ASP A 179 -14.47 -76.56 65.37
N GLN A 180 -14.37 -76.22 66.65
CA GLN A 180 -14.24 -74.84 67.11
C GLN A 180 -12.87 -74.23 66.77
N GLU A 181 -11.77 -74.96 66.88
CA GLU A 181 -10.43 -74.55 66.41
C GLU A 181 -10.43 -74.32 64.90
N ALA A 182 -11.07 -75.19 64.13
CA ALA A 182 -11.23 -75.02 62.69
C ALA A 182 -12.09 -73.79 62.34
N ALA A 183 -13.13 -73.50 63.13
CA ALA A 183 -13.93 -72.29 62.99
C ALA A 183 -13.13 -71.02 63.32
N ILE A 184 -12.34 -71.04 64.41
CA ILE A 184 -11.43 -69.95 64.78
C ILE A 184 -10.43 -69.69 63.67
N LYS A 185 -9.80 -70.74 63.10
CA LYS A 185 -8.85 -70.58 62.00
C LYS A 185 -9.48 -69.86 60.79
N LYS A 186 -10.72 -70.18 60.44
CA LYS A 186 -11.46 -69.46 59.37
C LYS A 186 -11.74 -68.00 59.74
N LEU A 187 -12.04 -67.73 61.01
CA LEU A 187 -12.22 -66.36 61.51
C LEU A 187 -10.91 -65.57 61.53
N GLU A 188 -9.77 -66.21 61.82
CA GLU A 188 -8.44 -65.58 61.73
C GLU A 188 -8.06 -65.27 60.28
N GLU A 189 -8.38 -66.16 59.33
CA GLU A 189 -8.21 -65.88 57.89
C GLU A 189 -9.11 -64.73 57.44
N ALA A 190 -10.35 -64.66 57.92
CA ALA A 190 -11.28 -63.57 57.64
C ALA A 190 -10.82 -62.23 58.24
N GLU A 191 -10.31 -62.21 59.48
CA GLU A 191 -9.71 -61.02 60.12
C GLU A 191 -8.49 -60.55 59.34
N SER A 192 -7.59 -61.47 58.97
CA SER A 192 -6.40 -61.15 58.18
C SER A 192 -6.75 -60.55 56.81
N LEU A 193 -7.80 -61.07 56.16
CA LEU A 193 -8.32 -60.51 54.91
C LEU A 193 -8.96 -59.13 55.12
N ALA A 194 -9.80 -58.96 56.13
CA ALA A 194 -10.43 -57.69 56.47
C ALA A 194 -9.37 -56.61 56.77
N ARG A 195 -8.31 -56.98 57.49
CA ARG A 195 -7.18 -56.09 57.80
C ARG A 195 -6.39 -55.69 56.56
N LYS A 196 -6.16 -56.60 55.62
CA LYS A 196 -5.54 -56.29 54.32
C LYS A 196 -6.41 -55.34 53.51
N ASN A 197 -7.71 -55.61 53.41
CA ASN A 197 -8.67 -54.76 52.69
C ASN A 197 -8.75 -53.35 53.29
N LEU A 198 -8.69 -53.23 54.62
CA LEU A 198 -8.63 -51.94 55.30
C LEU A 198 -7.35 -51.18 54.95
N THR A 199 -6.19 -51.85 55.00
CA THR A 199 -4.89 -51.24 54.67
C THR A 199 -4.87 -50.72 53.22
N GLU A 200 -5.45 -51.47 52.28
CA GLU A 200 -5.59 -51.04 50.89
C GLU A 200 -6.54 -49.85 50.74
N ALA A 201 -7.69 -49.88 51.42
CA ALA A 201 -8.64 -48.76 51.42
C ALA A 201 -8.03 -47.48 52.01
N GLU A 202 -7.28 -47.57 53.11
CA GLU A 202 -6.58 -46.43 53.73
C GLU A 202 -5.49 -45.87 52.81
N LYS A 203 -4.80 -46.72 52.05
CA LYS A 203 -3.85 -46.29 51.03
C LYS A 203 -4.54 -45.52 49.89
N LEU A 204 -5.69 -46.01 49.41
CA LEU A 204 -6.49 -45.33 48.39
C LEU A 204 -7.04 -44.00 48.91
N GLU A 205 -7.52 -43.96 50.16
CA GLU A 205 -7.95 -42.73 50.83
C GLU A 205 -6.82 -41.71 50.91
N SER A 206 -5.62 -42.13 51.33
CA SER A 206 -4.44 -41.26 51.37
C SER A 206 -4.05 -40.74 49.98
N SER A 207 -4.15 -41.57 48.92
CA SER A 207 -3.91 -41.15 47.54
C SER A 207 -4.93 -40.09 47.11
N ALA A 208 -6.22 -40.36 47.30
CA ALA A 208 -7.30 -39.44 46.95
C ALA A 208 -7.20 -38.10 47.72
N ALA A 209 -6.73 -38.13 48.97
CA ALA A 209 -6.49 -36.92 49.76
C ALA A 209 -5.33 -36.08 49.18
N ASN A 210 -4.26 -36.74 48.72
CA ASN A 210 -3.16 -36.07 48.02
C ASN A 210 -3.60 -35.51 46.67
N ASP A 211 -4.41 -36.24 45.91
CA ASP A 211 -4.96 -35.79 44.62
C ASP A 211 -5.86 -34.57 44.79
N LYS A 212 -6.71 -34.55 45.83
CA LYS A 212 -7.51 -33.37 46.19
C LYS A 212 -6.62 -32.18 46.52
N LYS A 213 -5.59 -32.36 47.36
CA LYS A 213 -4.66 -31.28 47.73
C LYS A 213 -3.89 -30.75 46.51
N ALA A 214 -3.51 -31.63 45.59
CA ALA A 214 -2.88 -31.24 44.32
C ALA A 214 -3.85 -30.43 43.44
N ALA A 215 -5.11 -30.85 43.34
CA ALA A 215 -6.15 -30.13 42.60
C ALA A 215 -6.47 -28.75 43.22
N GLU A 216 -6.54 -28.65 44.56
CA GLU A 216 -6.72 -27.37 45.28
C GLU A 216 -5.57 -26.40 44.97
N LYS A 217 -4.32 -26.89 45.03
CA LYS A 217 -3.14 -26.08 44.70
C LYS A 217 -3.16 -25.64 43.23
N ALA A 218 -3.47 -26.54 42.30
CA ALA A 218 -3.55 -26.22 40.88
C ALA A 218 -4.64 -25.16 40.59
N LEU A 219 -5.80 -25.27 41.24
CA LEU A 219 -6.86 -24.26 41.12
C LEU A 219 -6.44 -22.90 41.70
N ALA A 220 -5.74 -22.89 42.84
CA ALA A 220 -5.23 -21.66 43.44
C ALA A 220 -4.20 -20.97 42.54
N GLU A 221 -3.26 -21.73 41.97
CA GLU A 221 -2.28 -21.23 41.00
C GLU A 221 -2.93 -20.71 39.71
N ALA A 222 -3.95 -21.41 39.20
CA ALA A 222 -4.71 -20.96 38.04
C ALA A 222 -5.44 -19.64 38.30
N LYS A 223 -6.08 -19.49 39.47
CA LYS A 223 -6.78 -18.25 39.88
C LYS A 223 -5.80 -17.09 40.07
N ASP A 224 -4.70 -17.30 40.78
CA ASP A 224 -3.68 -16.26 41.00
C ASP A 224 -3.07 -15.81 39.66
N GLY A 225 -2.74 -16.75 38.78
CA GLY A 225 -2.25 -16.45 37.43
C GLY A 225 -3.24 -15.65 36.59
N LEU A 226 -4.53 -15.97 36.67
CA LEU A 226 -5.59 -15.25 35.97
C LEU A 226 -5.79 -13.84 36.50
N VAL A 227 -5.75 -13.64 37.83
CA VAL A 227 -5.84 -12.30 38.44
C VAL A 227 -4.67 -11.42 37.99
N LYS A 228 -3.44 -11.94 38.03
CA LYS A 228 -2.25 -11.22 37.55
C LYS A 228 -2.37 -10.86 36.07
N LEU A 229 -2.78 -11.82 35.23
CA LEU A 229 -2.93 -11.61 33.80
C LEU A 229 -4.00 -10.55 33.48
N ARG A 230 -5.14 -10.58 34.18
CA ARG A 230 -6.20 -9.56 34.06
C ARG A 230 -5.72 -8.18 34.52
N ALA A 231 -4.97 -8.10 35.62
CA ALA A 231 -4.40 -6.84 36.09
C ALA A 231 -3.45 -6.24 35.04
N GLU A 232 -2.51 -7.03 34.51
CA GLU A 232 -1.60 -6.58 33.47
C GLU A 232 -2.32 -6.21 32.16
N PHE A 233 -3.44 -6.88 31.84
CA PHE A 233 -4.26 -6.54 30.68
C PHE A 233 -4.93 -5.16 30.86
N VAL A 234 -5.50 -4.90 32.03
CA VAL A 234 -6.10 -3.59 32.36
C VAL A 234 -5.04 -2.48 32.31
N GLU A 235 -3.86 -2.69 32.88
CA GLU A 235 -2.76 -1.71 32.84
C GLU A 235 -2.32 -1.38 31.41
N ARG A 236 -2.15 -2.41 30.57
CA ARG A 236 -1.77 -2.22 29.17
C ARG A 236 -2.88 -1.52 28.38
N ARG A 237 -4.14 -1.87 28.63
CA ARG A 237 -5.29 -1.21 28.01
C ARG A 237 -5.34 0.26 28.39
N GLN A 238 -5.12 0.58 29.66
CA GLN A 238 -5.08 1.95 30.14
C GLN A 238 -3.92 2.73 29.51
N ALA A 239 -2.75 2.12 29.35
CA ALA A 239 -1.60 2.74 28.68
C ALA A 239 -1.90 3.06 27.21
N VAL A 240 -2.58 2.16 26.49
CA VAL A 240 -3.02 2.40 25.10
C VAL A 240 -4.09 3.48 25.06
N SER A 241 -5.10 3.43 25.94
CA SER A 241 -6.14 4.46 26.02
C SER A 241 -5.55 5.85 26.28
N THR A 242 -4.58 5.96 27.19
CA THR A 242 -3.88 7.24 27.48
C THR A 242 -3.18 7.80 26.23
N LYS A 243 -2.59 6.94 25.38
CA LYS A 243 -1.99 7.38 24.11
C LYS A 243 -3.01 7.80 23.06
N LEU A 244 -4.21 7.23 23.11
CA LEU A 244 -5.29 7.50 22.17
C LEU A 244 -6.26 8.60 22.65
N GLN A 245 -6.15 9.04 23.90
CA GLN A 245 -6.91 10.16 24.46
C GLN A 245 -6.82 11.44 23.60
N PRO A 246 -5.64 11.83 23.06
CA PRO A 246 -5.54 12.99 22.18
C PRO A 246 -6.30 12.85 20.86
N LEU A 247 -6.71 11.64 20.47
CA LEU A 247 -7.51 11.34 19.27
C LEU A 247 -9.01 11.23 19.58
N GLY A 248 -9.42 11.52 20.82
CA GLY A 248 -10.81 11.44 21.29
C GLY A 248 -11.26 10.05 21.75
N ILE A 249 -10.35 9.08 21.88
CA ILE A 249 -10.68 7.72 22.34
C ILE A 249 -10.31 7.61 23.82
N THR A 250 -11.32 7.70 24.69
CA THR A 250 -11.13 7.72 26.15
C THR A 250 -11.23 6.34 26.80
N ASP A 251 -11.89 5.38 26.15
CA ASP A 251 -11.99 4.01 26.63
C ASP A 251 -11.99 3.02 25.46
N ILE A 252 -11.33 1.89 25.67
CA ILE A 252 -11.19 0.82 24.69
C ILE A 252 -11.98 -0.37 25.22
N SER A 253 -13.14 -0.62 24.61
CA SER A 253 -13.95 -1.81 24.90
C SER A 253 -13.16 -3.09 24.56
N GLU A 254 -13.29 -4.11 25.41
CA GLU A 254 -12.59 -5.40 25.25
C GLU A 254 -13.02 -6.16 23.99
N THR A 255 -14.26 -5.94 23.51
CA THR A 255 -14.78 -6.59 22.31
C THR A 255 -14.40 -5.85 21.02
N ASP A 256 -14.06 -4.56 21.13
CA ASP A 256 -13.85 -3.66 19.99
C ASP A 256 -12.38 -3.35 19.72
N ILE A 257 -11.46 -4.08 20.36
CA ILE A 257 -10.01 -3.90 20.21
C ILE A 257 -9.58 -4.05 18.74
N SER A 258 -10.14 -5.03 18.02
CA SER A 258 -9.83 -5.27 16.61
C SER A 258 -10.43 -4.22 15.68
N SER A 259 -11.66 -3.77 15.93
CA SER A 259 -12.32 -2.75 15.10
C SER A 259 -11.70 -1.36 15.31
N LEU A 260 -11.08 -1.12 16.47
CA LEU A 260 -10.35 0.10 16.77
C LEU A 260 -9.15 0.31 15.83
N ILE A 261 -8.33 -0.72 15.60
CA ILE A 261 -7.19 -0.63 14.66
C ILE A 261 -7.68 -0.23 13.27
N GLU A 262 -8.73 -0.89 12.77
CA GLU A 262 -9.26 -0.61 11.44
C GLU A 262 -9.82 0.81 11.34
N THR A 263 -10.45 1.31 12.41
CA THR A 263 -10.89 2.70 12.52
C THR A 263 -9.72 3.68 12.46
N LEU A 264 -8.63 3.41 13.20
CA LEU A 264 -7.43 4.26 13.20
C LEU A 264 -6.73 4.26 11.83
N LYS A 265 -6.64 3.11 11.16
CA LYS A 265 -6.12 3.01 9.78
C LYS A 265 -6.97 3.80 8.80
N ALA A 266 -8.30 3.72 8.92
CA ALA A 266 -9.21 4.48 8.08
C ALA A 266 -9.05 6.00 8.27
N ARG A 267 -8.93 6.46 9.53
CA ARG A 267 -8.62 7.86 9.86
C ARG A 267 -7.31 8.32 9.24
N LEU A 268 -6.23 7.56 9.44
CA LEU A 268 -4.92 7.87 8.85
C LEU A 268 -4.99 7.98 7.32
N LYS A 269 -5.65 7.01 6.66
CA LYS A 269 -5.80 7.01 5.20
C LYS A 269 -6.62 8.20 4.71
N ALA A 270 -7.69 8.56 5.40
CA ALA A 270 -8.52 9.73 5.07
C ALA A 270 -7.71 11.03 5.21
N TRP A 271 -6.98 11.18 6.32
CA TRP A 271 -6.12 12.34 6.57
C TRP A 271 -5.01 12.47 5.52
N GLN A 272 -4.30 11.37 5.21
CA GLN A 272 -3.26 11.35 4.17
C GLN A 272 -3.81 11.70 2.78
N ALA A 273 -5.02 11.24 2.45
CA ALA A 273 -5.67 11.59 1.19
C ALA A 273 -5.96 13.11 1.12
N GLN A 274 -6.34 13.73 2.23
CA GLN A 274 -6.58 15.18 2.29
C GLN A 274 -5.27 15.97 2.23
N VAL A 275 -4.19 15.53 2.88
CA VAL A 275 -2.86 16.16 2.73
C VAL A 275 -2.35 16.08 1.29
N LYS A 276 -2.50 14.92 0.64
CA LYS A 276 -2.16 14.78 -0.78
C LYS A 276 -3.00 15.73 -1.65
N LYS A 277 -4.31 15.78 -1.40
CA LYS A 277 -5.23 16.68 -2.11
C LYS A 277 -4.85 18.16 -1.90
N LYS A 278 -4.44 18.55 -0.69
CA LYS A 278 -3.91 19.88 -0.39
C LYS A 278 -2.70 20.19 -1.27
N ALA A 279 -1.68 19.32 -1.26
CA ALA A 279 -0.46 19.52 -2.04
C ALA A 279 -0.75 19.60 -3.56
N ASP A 280 -1.67 18.79 -4.07
CA ASP A 280 -2.09 18.81 -5.48
C ASP A 280 -2.78 20.14 -5.84
N ILE A 281 -3.64 20.67 -4.95
CA ILE A 281 -4.32 21.96 -5.15
C ILE A 281 -3.32 23.12 -5.06
N GLU A 282 -2.40 23.12 -4.08
CA GLU A 282 -1.36 24.14 -3.95
C GLU A 282 -0.48 24.21 -5.20
N LYS A 283 -0.12 23.04 -5.76
CA LYS A 283 0.59 22.96 -7.03
C LYS A 283 -0.22 23.58 -8.18
N GLN A 284 -1.51 23.25 -8.29
CA GLN A 284 -2.38 23.84 -9.32
C GLN A 284 -2.48 25.37 -9.19
N ILE A 285 -2.57 25.88 -7.96
CA ILE A 285 -2.57 27.33 -7.70
C ILE A 285 -1.25 27.96 -8.15
N ALA A 286 -0.10 27.35 -7.81
CA ALA A 286 1.21 27.85 -8.22
C ALA A 286 1.36 27.86 -9.76
N ASP A 287 0.90 26.82 -10.45
CA ASP A 287 0.90 26.74 -11.91
C ASP A 287 0.02 27.85 -12.53
N ILE A 288 -1.20 28.04 -12.01
CA ILE A 288 -2.10 29.11 -12.47
C ILE A 288 -1.49 30.50 -12.23
N ASP A 289 -0.87 30.73 -11.07
CA ASP A 289 -0.25 32.02 -10.74
C ASP A 289 0.95 32.32 -11.62
N SER A 290 1.73 31.30 -12.00
CA SER A 290 2.82 31.45 -12.96
C SER A 290 2.33 31.83 -14.36
N GLU A 291 1.22 31.25 -14.80
CA GLU A 291 0.64 31.54 -16.11
C GLU A 291 0.00 32.92 -16.16
N VAL A 292 -0.65 33.35 -15.06
CA VAL A 292 -1.17 34.73 -14.93
C VAL A 292 -0.02 35.73 -15.05
N LYS A 293 1.08 35.54 -14.31
CA LYS A 293 2.26 36.42 -14.41
C LYS A 293 2.84 36.47 -15.82
N ARG A 294 2.89 35.32 -16.51
CA ARG A 294 3.37 35.25 -17.90
C ARG A 294 2.47 36.05 -18.84
N LEU A 295 1.15 35.90 -18.71
CA LEU A 295 0.18 36.63 -19.53
C LEU A 295 0.21 38.14 -19.25
N ASP A 296 0.33 38.55 -17.99
CA ASP A 296 0.45 39.97 -17.61
C ASP A 296 1.69 40.61 -18.27
N ALA A 297 2.84 39.93 -18.26
CA ALA A 297 4.05 40.42 -18.93
C ALA A 297 3.88 40.54 -20.46
N VAL A 298 3.14 39.61 -21.09
CA VAL A 298 2.81 39.70 -22.52
C VAL A 298 1.89 40.88 -22.81
N ILE A 299 0.87 41.10 -21.98
CA ILE A 299 -0.05 42.23 -22.10
C ILE A 299 0.70 43.55 -21.95
N GLU A 300 1.62 43.66 -20.99
CA GLU A 300 2.46 44.85 -20.79
C GLU A 300 3.33 45.15 -22.01
N THR A 301 4.00 44.11 -22.55
CA THR A 301 4.83 44.22 -23.75
C THR A 301 4.01 44.67 -24.96
N GLN A 302 2.83 44.06 -25.18
CA GLN A 302 1.95 44.41 -26.29
C GLN A 302 1.35 45.80 -26.14
N SER A 303 0.99 46.21 -24.93
CA SER A 303 0.47 47.55 -24.64
C SER A 303 1.52 48.61 -24.92
N THR A 304 2.77 48.37 -24.52
CA THR A 304 3.90 49.27 -24.83
C THR A 304 4.11 49.40 -26.34
N ALA A 305 4.18 48.27 -27.06
CA ALA A 305 4.34 48.27 -28.50
C ALA A 305 3.16 48.94 -29.25
N LEU A 306 1.95 48.83 -28.73
CA LEU A 306 0.78 49.54 -29.27
C LEU A 306 0.91 51.05 -29.09
N THR A 307 1.31 51.50 -27.90
CA THR A 307 1.55 52.93 -27.61
C THR A 307 2.61 53.51 -28.55
N GLU A 308 3.76 52.84 -28.71
CA GLU A 308 4.83 53.26 -29.63
C GLU A 308 4.32 53.38 -31.08
N LYS A 309 3.51 52.43 -31.54
CA LYS A 309 2.92 52.48 -32.89
C LYS A 309 1.91 53.62 -33.05
N LEU A 310 1.12 53.91 -32.02
CA LEU A 310 0.18 55.03 -32.03
C LEU A 310 0.93 56.37 -32.09
N GLU A 311 1.99 56.52 -31.30
CA GLU A 311 2.85 57.71 -31.34
C GLU A 311 3.54 57.89 -32.71
N ARG A 312 4.04 56.80 -33.30
CA ARG A 312 4.64 56.83 -34.64
C ARG A 312 3.61 57.21 -35.71
N LEU A 313 2.39 56.67 -35.63
CA LEU A 313 1.31 57.02 -36.55
C LEU A 313 0.96 58.50 -36.46
N GLU A 314 0.87 59.03 -35.24
CA GLU A 314 0.57 60.46 -35.03
C GLU A 314 1.69 61.36 -35.58
N THR A 315 2.94 60.95 -35.39
CA THR A 315 4.11 61.63 -35.98
C THR A 315 4.04 61.62 -37.51
N LEU A 316 3.78 60.46 -38.12
CA LEU A 316 3.64 60.33 -39.58
C LEU A 316 2.48 61.16 -40.14
N LYS A 317 1.35 61.23 -39.40
CA LYS A 317 0.23 62.10 -39.79
C LYS A 317 0.62 63.58 -39.80
N LYS A 318 1.38 64.03 -38.79
CA LYS A 318 1.91 65.41 -38.74
C LYS A 318 2.89 65.67 -39.87
N GLU A 319 3.85 64.77 -40.09
CA GLU A 319 4.81 64.86 -41.20
C GLU A 319 4.10 64.93 -42.57
N LEU A 320 3.07 64.10 -42.78
CA LEU A 320 2.26 64.13 -44.00
C LEU A 320 1.50 65.46 -44.15
N ALA A 321 0.89 65.95 -43.08
CA ALA A 321 0.17 67.22 -43.10
C ALA A 321 1.11 68.39 -43.42
N THR A 322 2.25 68.48 -42.74
CA THR A 322 3.28 69.50 -43.00
C THR A 322 3.82 69.39 -44.41
N GLY A 323 4.21 68.20 -44.87
CA GLY A 323 4.72 68.02 -46.24
C GLY A 323 3.67 68.33 -47.31
N SER A 324 2.40 68.04 -47.05
CA SER A 324 1.29 68.41 -47.94
C SER A 324 1.08 69.93 -47.98
N GLU A 325 1.14 70.61 -46.83
CA GLU A 325 1.05 72.07 -46.75
C GLU A 325 2.23 72.75 -47.44
N GLU A 326 3.46 72.29 -47.23
CA GLU A 326 4.66 72.79 -47.90
C GLU A 326 4.58 72.61 -49.42
N ARG A 327 4.20 71.41 -49.88
CA ARG A 327 4.00 71.14 -51.31
C ARG A 327 2.93 72.05 -51.90
N ASN A 328 1.82 72.25 -51.19
CA ASN A 328 0.76 73.15 -51.63
C ASN A 328 1.20 74.62 -51.62
N GLY A 329 1.99 75.06 -50.64
CA GLY A 329 2.53 76.42 -50.58
C GLY A 329 3.50 76.75 -51.72
N LEU A 330 4.36 75.79 -52.09
CA LEU A 330 5.34 75.97 -53.17
C LEU A 330 4.75 75.83 -54.57
N TYR A 331 3.84 74.87 -54.77
CA TYR A 331 3.39 74.49 -56.11
C TYR A 331 1.89 74.74 -56.35
N GLY A 332 1.12 75.09 -55.31
CA GLY A 332 -0.34 75.18 -55.37
C GLY A 332 -0.98 73.88 -55.82
N ASP A 333 -2.06 73.99 -56.58
CA ASP A 333 -2.78 72.85 -57.15
C ASP A 333 -2.11 72.23 -58.38
N LYS A 334 -0.88 72.66 -58.72
CA LYS A 334 -0.18 72.15 -59.91
C LYS A 334 0.18 70.68 -59.73
N ILE A 335 -0.12 69.91 -60.76
CA ILE A 335 0.23 68.49 -60.84
C ILE A 335 1.58 68.39 -61.56
N PRO A 336 2.63 67.80 -60.94
CA PRO A 336 3.97 67.73 -61.52
C PRO A 336 3.99 67.18 -62.94
N ASP A 337 3.27 66.07 -63.18
CA ASP A 337 3.19 65.43 -64.50
C ASP A 337 2.57 66.34 -65.58
N ASP A 338 1.59 67.17 -65.21
CA ASP A 338 0.96 68.11 -66.15
C ASP A 338 1.88 69.30 -66.46
N GLU A 339 2.58 69.83 -65.46
CA GLU A 339 3.56 70.89 -65.66
C GLU A 339 4.77 70.41 -66.48
N GLU A 340 5.24 69.18 -66.26
CA GLU A 340 6.30 68.57 -67.08
C GLU A 340 5.87 68.48 -68.55
N ARG A 341 4.66 67.93 -68.79
CA ARG A 341 4.09 67.86 -70.15
C ARG A 341 3.97 69.25 -70.79
N ARG A 342 3.51 70.25 -70.04
CA ARG A 342 3.35 71.64 -70.52
C ARG A 342 4.69 72.26 -70.92
N LEU A 343 5.72 72.09 -70.08
CA LEU A 343 7.05 72.64 -70.35
C LEU A 343 7.73 71.93 -71.52
N HIS A 344 7.65 70.60 -71.61
CA HIS A 344 8.16 69.85 -72.75
C HIS A 344 7.51 70.29 -74.07
N LYS A 345 6.18 70.51 -74.06
CA LYS A 345 5.49 71.05 -75.24
C LYS A 345 6.00 72.44 -75.61
N ALA A 346 6.15 73.34 -74.64
CA ALA A 346 6.65 74.70 -74.89
C ALA A 346 8.06 74.71 -75.49
N ILE A 347 8.95 73.81 -75.03
CA ILE A 347 10.29 73.63 -75.60
C ILE A 347 10.18 73.14 -77.05
N SER A 348 9.40 72.09 -77.30
CA SER A 348 9.20 71.55 -78.65
C SER A 348 8.64 72.61 -79.62
N ASP A 349 7.69 73.43 -79.17
CA ASP A 349 7.11 74.50 -79.97
C ASP A 349 8.15 75.59 -80.28
N ALA A 350 8.99 75.95 -79.30
CA ALA A 350 10.06 76.94 -79.45
C ALA A 350 11.18 76.44 -80.38
N GLU A 351 11.62 75.19 -80.25
CA GLU A 351 12.58 74.55 -81.16
C GLU A 351 12.03 74.51 -82.60
N GLY A 352 10.75 74.19 -82.75
CA GLY A 352 10.08 74.25 -84.04
C GLY A 352 10.05 75.66 -84.65
N ALA A 353 9.83 76.69 -83.82
CA ALA A 353 9.85 78.08 -84.27
C ALA A 353 11.25 78.54 -84.68
N GLU A 354 12.27 78.23 -83.88
CA GLU A 354 13.66 78.53 -84.18
C GLU A 354 14.10 77.89 -85.50
N LYS A 355 13.78 76.60 -85.71
CA LYS A 355 14.11 75.88 -86.94
C LYS A 355 13.53 76.57 -88.18
N ARG A 356 12.26 77.00 -88.13
CA ARG A 356 11.62 77.74 -89.25
C ARG A 356 12.34 79.05 -89.55
N VAL A 357 12.71 79.80 -88.52
CA VAL A 357 13.45 81.07 -88.68
C VAL A 357 14.85 80.80 -89.27
N ARG A 358 15.54 79.76 -88.80
CA ARG A 358 16.85 79.35 -89.32
C ARG A 358 16.79 78.94 -90.79
N GLU A 359 15.81 78.13 -91.17
CA GLU A 359 15.57 77.74 -92.56
C GLU A 359 15.31 78.98 -93.43
N ARG A 360 14.45 79.90 -92.97
CA ARG A 360 14.16 81.15 -93.69
C ARG A 360 15.39 82.05 -93.83
N HIS A 361 16.21 82.16 -92.78
CA HIS A 361 17.47 82.88 -92.84
C HIS A 361 18.39 82.28 -93.91
N ASN A 362 18.55 80.96 -93.93
CA ASN A 362 19.40 80.28 -94.91
C ASN A 362 18.91 80.49 -96.35
N GLU A 363 17.59 80.44 -96.59
CA GLU A 363 17.01 80.77 -97.90
C GLU A 363 17.34 82.21 -98.33
N LEU A 364 17.16 83.18 -97.44
CA LEU A 364 17.44 84.58 -97.73
C LEU A 364 18.94 84.80 -97.95
N GLN A 365 19.80 84.13 -97.18
CA GLN A 365 21.25 84.17 -97.35
C GLN A 365 21.69 83.61 -98.71
N GLN A 366 21.10 82.50 -99.15
CA GLN A 366 21.35 81.94 -100.49
C GLN A 366 20.92 82.94 -101.59
N LYS A 367 19.72 83.51 -101.48
CA LYS A 367 19.24 84.53 -102.44
C LYS A 367 20.17 85.74 -102.49
N TRP A 368 20.63 86.21 -101.33
CA TRP A 368 21.57 87.33 -101.25
C TRP A 368 22.92 86.98 -101.87
N ASN A 369 23.48 85.79 -101.61
CA ASN A 369 24.72 85.33 -102.23
C ASN A 369 24.61 85.27 -103.77
N THR A 370 23.49 84.73 -104.28
CA THR A 370 23.22 84.67 -105.73
C THR A 370 23.11 86.07 -106.33
N ALA A 371 22.36 86.97 -105.71
CA ALA A 371 22.23 88.36 -106.17
C ALA A 371 23.59 89.09 -106.16
N LYS A 372 24.38 88.90 -105.11
CA LYS A 372 25.74 89.46 -105.00
C LYS A 372 26.65 88.97 -106.13
N ALA A 373 26.67 87.66 -106.39
CA ALA A 373 27.45 87.08 -107.48
C ALA A 373 27.00 87.63 -108.86
N HIS A 374 25.70 87.87 -109.05
CA HIS A 374 25.18 88.47 -110.27
C HIS A 374 25.65 89.93 -110.45
N VAL A 375 25.61 90.73 -109.39
CA VAL A 375 26.13 92.11 -109.40
C VAL A 375 27.63 92.14 -109.72
N GLU A 376 28.42 91.26 -109.12
CA GLU A 376 29.86 91.16 -109.41
C GLU A 376 30.13 90.76 -110.87
N SER A 377 29.35 89.83 -111.42
CA SER A 377 29.42 89.45 -112.83
C SER A 377 29.06 90.62 -113.77
N LEU A 378 28.00 91.37 -113.46
CA LEU A 378 27.61 92.56 -114.21
C LEU A 378 28.68 93.64 -114.17
N LYS A 379 29.28 93.91 -113.00
CA LYS A 379 30.42 94.83 -112.88
C LYS A 379 31.58 94.42 -113.78
N LYS A 380 32.02 93.15 -113.73
CA LYS A 380 33.07 92.64 -114.63
C LYS A 380 32.73 92.80 -116.11
N ARG A 381 31.47 92.62 -116.50
CA ARG A 381 31.00 92.85 -117.89
C ARG A 381 31.09 94.31 -118.30
N ILE A 382 30.72 95.24 -117.40
CA ILE A 382 30.83 96.68 -117.64
C ILE A 382 32.31 97.06 -117.77
N ASP A 383 33.15 96.65 -116.82
CA ASP A 383 34.59 96.95 -116.82
C ASP A 383 35.31 96.44 -118.07
N ARG A 384 34.85 95.33 -118.66
CA ARG A 384 35.36 94.81 -119.93
C ARG A 384 34.84 95.60 -121.14
N ARG A 385 33.54 95.90 -121.18
CA ARG A 385 32.91 96.55 -122.33
C ARG A 385 33.27 98.02 -122.45
N GLU A 386 33.44 98.73 -121.34
CA GLU A 386 33.70 100.18 -121.37
C GLU A 386 35.00 100.57 -122.12
N PRO A 387 36.17 99.93 -121.90
CA PRO A 387 37.36 100.19 -122.69
C PRO A 387 37.23 99.69 -124.14
N GLU A 388 36.52 98.58 -124.37
CA GLU A 388 36.27 98.06 -125.73
C GLU A 388 35.42 99.03 -126.55
N LEU A 389 34.38 99.61 -125.96
CA LEU A 389 33.50 100.60 -126.56
C LEU A 389 34.23 101.93 -126.78
N ARG A 390 35.07 102.36 -125.84
CA ARG A 390 35.96 103.51 -126.03
C ARG A 390 36.92 103.32 -127.19
N ARG A 391 37.59 102.15 -127.28
CA ARG A 391 38.51 101.81 -128.38
C ARG A 391 37.78 101.80 -129.73
N LEU A 392 36.66 101.08 -129.82
CA LEU A 392 35.86 101.03 -131.05
C LEU A 392 35.35 102.43 -131.45
N GLY A 393 34.92 103.24 -130.49
CA GLY A 393 34.52 104.63 -130.73
C GLY A 393 35.66 105.52 -131.23
N THR A 394 36.89 105.33 -130.73
CA THR A 394 38.06 106.07 -131.22
C THR A 394 38.51 105.60 -132.59
N GLU A 395 38.54 104.28 -132.83
CA GLU A 395 38.83 103.70 -134.16
C GLU A 395 37.83 104.16 -135.20
N PHE A 396 36.54 104.17 -134.85
CA PHE A 396 35.48 104.67 -135.70
C PHE A 396 35.66 106.15 -136.02
N SER A 397 35.87 106.99 -135.00
CA SER A 397 36.11 108.43 -135.16
C SER A 397 37.35 108.73 -136.01
N ALA A 398 38.44 107.97 -135.81
CA ALA A 398 39.66 108.09 -136.60
C ALA A 398 39.45 107.65 -138.06
N GLY A 399 38.58 106.67 -138.30
CA GLY A 399 38.19 106.23 -139.63
C GLY A 399 37.37 107.26 -140.43
N LEU A 400 36.74 108.24 -139.77
CA LEU A 400 35.93 109.28 -140.42
C LEU A 400 36.78 110.42 -141.02
N ALA A 401 37.90 110.75 -140.38
CA ALA A 401 38.74 111.88 -140.76
C ALA A 401 39.34 111.79 -142.20
N PRO A 402 39.84 110.62 -142.68
CA PRO A 402 40.39 110.49 -144.03
C PRO A 402 39.33 110.55 -145.14
N VAL A 403 38.06 110.27 -144.83
CA VAL A 403 36.95 110.20 -145.79
C VAL A 403 36.15 111.51 -145.85
N GLY A 404 36.59 112.55 -145.13
CA GLY A 404 36.04 113.91 -145.20
C GLY A 404 34.89 114.21 -144.23
N PHE A 405 34.62 113.34 -143.24
CA PHE A 405 33.56 113.55 -142.25
C PHE A 405 34.13 114.00 -140.89
N SER A 406 33.52 115.02 -140.29
CA SER A 406 34.04 115.64 -139.06
C SER A 406 33.50 115.03 -137.76
N ASN A 407 32.39 114.28 -137.81
CA ASN A 407 31.86 113.49 -136.69
C ASN A 407 30.95 112.34 -137.17
N GLU A 408 30.58 111.44 -136.25
CA GLU A 408 29.70 110.29 -136.52
C GLU A 408 28.34 110.71 -137.09
N GLU A 409 27.74 111.80 -136.58
CA GLU A 409 26.46 112.30 -137.06
C GLU A 409 26.53 112.74 -138.54
N GLN A 410 27.63 113.38 -138.97
CA GLN A 410 27.85 113.76 -140.37
C GLN A 410 28.04 112.55 -141.29
N PHE A 411 28.75 111.53 -140.81
CA PHE A 411 28.90 110.28 -141.55
C PHE A 411 27.57 109.56 -141.71
N LEU A 412 26.79 109.45 -140.63
CA LEU A 412 25.45 108.85 -140.67
C LEU A 412 24.49 109.64 -141.57
N ALA A 413 24.61 110.96 -141.63
CA ALA A 413 23.80 111.81 -142.53
C ALA A 413 24.20 111.70 -144.02
N ALA A 414 25.45 111.33 -144.32
CA ALA A 414 25.94 111.11 -145.69
C ALA A 414 25.81 109.64 -146.16
N ILE A 415 25.60 108.72 -145.23
CA ILE A 415 25.19 107.35 -145.52
C ILE A 415 23.72 107.38 -145.94
N LEU A 416 23.40 106.75 -147.07
CA LEU A 416 22.01 106.51 -147.45
C LEU A 416 21.28 105.77 -146.30
N PRO A 417 20.07 106.20 -145.89
CA PRO A 417 19.26 105.48 -144.91
C PRO A 417 19.19 103.98 -145.26
N SER A 418 19.18 103.09 -144.25
CA SER A 418 19.30 101.64 -144.50
C SER A 418 18.23 101.11 -145.45
N GLU A 419 17.04 101.72 -145.46
CA GLU A 419 15.96 101.42 -146.38
C GLU A 419 16.29 101.79 -147.84
N ALA A 420 16.83 102.98 -148.11
CA ALA A 420 17.24 103.41 -149.46
C ALA A 420 18.49 102.65 -149.97
N ARG A 421 19.37 102.23 -149.06
CA ARG A 421 20.53 101.38 -149.39
C ARG A 421 20.11 99.94 -149.70
N ALA A 422 19.04 99.44 -149.06
CA ALA A 422 18.42 98.15 -149.36
C ALA A 422 17.71 98.15 -150.73
N GLU A 423 17.05 99.25 -151.12
CA GLU A 423 16.44 99.42 -152.46
C GLU A 423 17.48 99.43 -153.59
N LEU A 424 18.61 100.15 -153.42
CA LEU A 424 19.71 100.14 -154.41
C LEU A 424 20.46 98.80 -154.46
N THR A 425 20.56 98.09 -153.33
CA THR A 425 21.16 96.73 -153.29
C THR A 425 20.21 95.69 -153.94
N ALA A 426 18.89 95.91 -153.88
CA ALA A 426 17.92 95.14 -154.63
C ALA A 426 17.98 95.46 -156.14
N ALA A 427 18.09 96.74 -156.53
CA ALA A 427 18.24 97.16 -157.94
C ALA A 427 19.57 96.73 -158.58
N ALA A 428 20.65 96.61 -157.79
CA ALA A 428 21.93 96.05 -158.24
C ALA A 428 21.89 94.52 -158.42
N LYS A 429 20.98 93.82 -157.72
CA LYS A 429 20.73 92.38 -157.87
C LYS A 429 19.89 92.01 -159.10
N ASP A 430 19.24 92.97 -159.75
CA ASP A 430 18.52 92.78 -161.02
C ASP A 430 19.38 93.15 -162.25
N LEU A 431 20.61 93.64 -162.03
CA LEU A 431 21.60 93.98 -163.06
C LEU A 431 22.77 92.96 -163.13
N ASP A 432 22.72 91.91 -162.30
CA ASP A 432 23.46 90.64 -162.37
C ASP A 432 22.43 89.49 -162.41
#